data_AF-A0A356BVP1-F1
#
_entry.id   AF-A0A356BVP1-F1
#
_cell.length_a   1.000
_cell.length_b   1.000
_cell.length_c   1.000
_cell.angle_alpha   90.00
_cell.angle_beta   90.00
_cell.angle_gamma   90.00
#
_symmetry.space_group_name_H-M   'P 1'
#
loop_
_entity.id
_entity.type
_entity.pdbx_description
1 polymer ?
#
loop_
_entity_poly.entity_id
_entity_poly.type
_entity_poly.pdbx_seq_one_letter_code
_entity_poly.pdbx_strand_id
1 'polypeptide(L)' 'RMACGVGACWGCTCLDPDGSAAKRICKEGPVFSWEEVSL' A
#
# COMPACT_ATOMS: atom_id res chain seq x y z
N ARG A 1 8.32 -3.62 1.07
CA ARG A 1 8.68 -4.60 2.15
C ARG A 1 7.95 -4.20 3.43
N MET A 2 7.68 -5.11 4.38
CA MET A 2 6.90 -4.81 5.60
C MET A 2 7.80 -4.67 6.83
N ALA A 3 7.42 -3.80 7.80
CA ALA A 3 8.07 -3.69 9.11
C ALA A 3 7.11 -4.07 10.25
N CYS A 4 6.15 -3.22 10.63
CA CYS A 4 5.26 -3.50 11.77
C CYS A 4 4.09 -4.47 11.48
N GLY A 5 3.69 -4.62 10.22
CA GLY A 5 2.57 -5.51 9.82
C GLY A 5 1.17 -5.08 10.27
N VAL A 6 1.01 -3.95 10.99
CA VAL A 6 -0.29 -3.48 11.53
C VAL A 6 -0.70 -2.08 11.05
N GLY A 7 0.07 -1.49 10.12
CA GLY A 7 -0.24 -0.21 9.50
C GLY A 7 0.27 1.04 10.23
N ALA A 8 1.01 0.88 11.33
CA ALA A 8 1.54 1.99 12.12
C ALA A 8 2.82 2.61 11.52
N CYS A 9 3.71 1.79 10.95
CA CYS A 9 5.04 2.23 10.51
C CYS A 9 5.11 2.78 9.09
N TRP A 10 4.05 2.63 8.27
CA TRP A 10 4.02 3.02 6.84
C TRP A 10 5.12 2.44 5.92
N GLY A 11 6.02 1.60 6.42
CA GLY A 11 7.09 0.98 5.63
C GLY A 11 6.63 0.07 4.46
N CYS A 12 5.36 -0.33 4.41
CA CYS A 12 4.78 -1.13 3.34
C CYS A 12 3.80 -0.34 2.47
N THR A 13 4.13 0.90 2.16
CA THR A 13 3.29 1.76 1.33
C THR A 13 3.45 1.44 -0.15
N CYS A 14 2.34 1.42 -0.88
CA CYS A 14 2.26 1.50 -2.34
C CYS A 14 1.47 2.75 -2.72
N LEU A 15 1.70 3.27 -3.93
CA LEU A 15 0.98 4.41 -4.47
C LEU A 15 -0.14 3.94 -5.39
N ASP A 16 -1.15 4.77 -5.60
CA ASP A 16 -2.06 4.69 -6.74
C ASP A 16 -1.33 5.03 -8.06
N PRO A 17 -1.90 4.71 -9.23
CA PRO A 17 -1.26 5.01 -10.52
C PRO A 17 -0.95 6.49 -10.74
N ASP A 18 -1.73 7.39 -10.14
CA ASP A 18 -1.54 8.85 -10.24
C ASP A 18 -0.53 9.38 -9.20
N GLY A 19 -0.03 8.55 -8.28
CA GLY A 19 0.91 8.93 -7.24
C GLY A 19 0.34 9.87 -6.16
N SER A 20 -0.98 10.03 -6.13
CA SER A 20 -1.71 10.96 -5.28
C SER A 20 -2.03 10.40 -3.89
N ALA A 21 -2.11 9.07 -3.77
CA ALA A 21 -2.56 8.38 -2.57
C ALA A 21 -1.62 7.24 -2.18
N ALA A 22 -1.21 7.24 -0.91
CA ALA A 22 -0.43 6.19 -0.29
C ALA A 22 -1.33 5.18 0.42
N LYS A 23 -1.28 3.90 0.02
CA LYS A 23 -1.98 2.77 0.66
C LYS A 23 -0.98 1.84 1.34
N ARG A 24 -1.33 1.23 2.47
CA ARG A 24 -0.44 0.31 3.19
C ARG A 24 -0.86 -1.12 2.92
N ILE A 25 0.07 -1.92 2.41
CA ILE A 25 -0.17 -3.32 2.05
C ILE A 25 -0.71 -4.14 3.24
N CYS A 26 -0.24 -3.90 4.46
CA CYS A 26 -0.66 -4.68 5.63
C CYS A 26 -2.01 -4.26 6.24
N LYS A 27 -2.60 -3.13 5.81
CA LYS A 27 -3.83 -2.59 6.39
C LYS A 27 -4.94 -2.43 5.35
N GLU A 28 -4.60 -1.92 4.17
CA GLU A 28 -5.49 -1.77 3.03
C GLU A 28 -5.39 -2.95 2.04
N GLY A 29 -4.24 -3.64 2.00
CA GLY A 29 -3.97 -4.81 1.14
C GLY A 29 -4.02 -6.15 1.89
N PRO A 30 -3.42 -7.24 1.37
CA PRO A 30 -2.35 -7.31 0.37
C PRO A 30 -2.81 -7.50 -1.09
N VAL A 31 -4.11 -7.69 -1.30
CA VAL A 31 -4.72 -7.87 -2.62
C VAL A 31 -5.43 -6.59 -2.98
N PHE A 32 -5.09 -6.02 -4.13
CA PHE A 32 -5.66 -4.80 -4.68
C PHE A 32 -6.23 -5.10 -6.05
N SER A 33 -7.15 -4.25 -6.52
CA SER A 33 -7.55 -4.29 -7.93
C SER A 33 -6.38 -3.88 -8.83
N TRP A 34 -6.33 -4.38 -10.06
CA TRP A 34 -5.23 -4.12 -11.00
C TRP A 34 -4.92 -2.62 -11.19
N GLU A 35 -5.96 -1.79 -11.20
CA GLU A 35 -5.89 -0.34 -11.47
C GLU A 35 -5.73 0.48 -10.18
N GLU A 36 -5.71 -0.17 -9.01
CA GLU A 36 -5.80 0.50 -7.73
C GLU A 36 -4.45 0.97 -7.20
N VAL A 37 -3.37 0.32 -7.63
CA VAL A 37 -2.00 0.58 -7.18
C VAL A 37 -1.03 0.58 -8.36
N SER A 38 0.01 1.39 -8.28
CA SER A 38 1.14 1.37 -9.20
C SER A 38 1.95 0.08 -9.05
N LEU A 39 2.33 -0.53 -10.16
CA LEU A 39 3.32 -1.61 -10.22
C LEU A 39 4.74 -1.12 -9.91
#